data_AF-A0A8T5RA03-F1
#
_entry.id   AF-A0A8T5RA03-F1
#
_cell.length_a   1.000
_cell.length_b   1.000
_cell.length_c   1.000
_cell.angle_alpha   90.00
_cell.angle_beta   90.00
_cell.angle_gamma   90.00
#
_symmetry.space_group_name_H-M   'P 1'
#
loop_
_entity.id
_entity.type
_entity.pdbx_description
1 polymer ?
#
loop_
_entity_poly.entity_id
_entity_poly.type
_entity_poly.pdbx_seq_one_letter_code
_entity_poly.pdbx_strand_id
1 'polypeptide(L)'
;MKNKTLSKAFFAIFALAWLITLVPAASAQGESADNASTVEAANAQARGLIAIGAGLAVGLSGLGSGWGESTIGAAAVGAMAENEKLFGRGLIMTVLPETIVIFGLVVSLLLVFVF
;
A
#
# COMPACT_ATOMS: atom_id res chain seq x y z
N MET A 1 -7.42 -31.88 -9.01
CA MET A 1 -7.48 -31.63 -7.55
C MET A 1 -6.30 -30.76 -7.09
N LYS A 2 -6.17 -29.49 -7.50
CA LYS A 2 -5.03 -28.64 -7.08
C LYS A 2 -5.40 -27.14 -7.16
N ASN A 3 -6.00 -26.59 -6.12
CA ASN A 3 -6.11 -25.13 -5.92
C ASN A 3 -6.51 -24.72 -4.48
N LYS A 4 -6.86 -25.66 -3.60
CA LYS A 4 -7.16 -25.34 -2.18
C LYS A 4 -5.96 -24.80 -1.39
N THR A 5 -4.73 -25.07 -1.81
CA THR A 5 -3.52 -24.58 -1.11
C THR A 5 -3.18 -23.13 -1.45
N LEU A 6 -3.45 -22.70 -2.70
CA LEU A 6 -3.16 -21.33 -3.15
C LEU A 6 -4.15 -20.32 -2.55
N SER A 7 -5.43 -20.68 -2.49
CA SER A 7 -6.47 -19.86 -1.83
C SER A 7 -6.22 -19.70 -0.33
N LYS A 8 -5.72 -20.75 0.33
CA LYS A 8 -5.31 -20.69 1.75
C LYS A 8 -4.08 -19.80 1.97
N ALA A 9 -3.13 -19.76 1.03
CA ALA A 9 -1.96 -18.89 1.11
C ALA A 9 -2.32 -17.40 0.95
N PHE A 10 -3.23 -17.07 0.01
CA PHE A 10 -3.75 -15.70 -0.12
C PHE A 10 -4.54 -15.25 1.10
N PHE A 11 -5.41 -16.12 1.65
CA PHE A 11 -6.16 -15.81 2.87
C PHE A 11 -5.25 -15.72 4.10
N ALA A 12 -4.16 -16.50 4.16
CA ALA A 12 -3.17 -16.44 5.25
C ALA A 12 -2.32 -15.16 5.20
N ILE A 13 -1.94 -14.70 4.01
CA ILE A 13 -1.23 -13.41 3.86
C ILE A 13 -2.16 -12.25 4.22
N PHE A 14 -3.43 -12.31 3.81
CA PHE A 14 -4.44 -11.32 4.20
C PHE A 14 -4.72 -11.35 5.71
N ALA A 15 -4.81 -12.54 6.31
CA ALA A 15 -5.01 -12.70 7.75
C ALA A 15 -3.78 -12.27 8.56
N LEU A 16 -2.56 -12.46 8.05
CA LEU A 16 -1.34 -11.99 8.69
C LEU A 16 -1.22 -10.46 8.59
N ALA A 17 -1.60 -9.85 7.47
CA ALA A 17 -1.74 -8.41 7.33
C ALA A 17 -2.83 -7.84 8.27
N TRP A 18 -3.94 -8.56 8.43
CA TRP A 18 -4.99 -8.20 9.38
C TRP A 18 -4.51 -8.29 10.83
N LEU A 19 -3.68 -9.30 11.16
CA LEU A 19 -3.13 -9.46 12.50
C LEU A 19 -2.07 -8.41 12.85
N ILE A 20 -1.20 -8.03 11.91
CA ILE A 20 -0.17 -7.01 12.12
C ILE A 20 -0.81 -5.62 12.33
N THR A 21 -1.96 -5.36 11.72
CA THR A 21 -2.70 -4.10 11.86
C THR A 21 -3.71 -4.10 13.01
N LEU A 22 -4.08 -5.25 13.57
CA LEU A 22 -5.03 -5.34 14.69
C LEU A 22 -4.42 -4.97 16.06
N VAL A 23 -3.12 -5.16 16.26
CA VAL A 23 -2.48 -4.97 17.58
C VAL A 23 -2.37 -3.50 18.01
N PRO A 24 -2.12 -2.50 17.13
CA PRO A 24 -2.20 -1.10 17.54
C PRO A 24 -3.62 -0.52 17.50
N ALA A 25 -4.60 -1.20 16.88
CA ALA A 25 -6.00 -0.75 16.85
C ALA A 25 -6.69 -0.85 18.23
N ALA A 26 -6.16 -1.67 19.14
CA ALA A 26 -6.69 -1.77 20.50
C ALA A 26 -6.26 -0.60 21.41
N SER A 27 -5.27 0.23 21.02
CA SER A 27 -4.77 1.34 21.84
C SER A 27 -5.07 2.74 21.28
N ALA A 28 -5.89 2.86 20.24
CA ALA A 28 -6.13 4.15 19.57
C ALA A 28 -7.52 4.76 19.83
N GLN A 29 -8.30 4.23 20.79
CA GLN A 29 -9.60 4.79 21.14
C GLN A 29 -9.55 5.57 22.47
N GLY A 30 -8.99 6.79 22.39
CA GLY A 30 -9.37 7.93 23.21
C GLY A 30 -8.83 8.02 24.63
N GLU A 31 -8.15 9.14 24.92
CA GLU A 31 -8.21 9.81 26.22
C GLU A 31 -7.98 11.33 26.00
N SER A 32 -9.05 12.09 26.18
CA SER A 32 -9.01 13.56 26.31
C SER A 32 -8.59 13.91 27.74
N ALA A 33 -7.59 14.79 27.92
CA ALA A 33 -7.32 15.44 29.21
C ALA A 33 -6.47 16.73 29.05
N ASP A 34 -7.14 17.87 28.93
CA ASP A 34 -7.02 19.06 29.78
C ASP A 34 -5.64 19.61 30.25
N ASN A 35 -4.58 19.79 29.44
CA ASN A 35 -3.50 20.76 29.81
C ASN A 35 -2.77 21.38 28.61
N ALA A 36 -2.88 22.70 28.42
CA ALA A 36 -2.45 23.44 27.22
C ALA A 36 -0.97 23.32 26.81
N SER A 37 -0.04 23.03 27.73
CA SER A 37 1.39 22.82 27.42
C SER A 37 1.77 21.37 27.08
N THR A 38 0.94 20.37 27.46
CA THR A 38 1.11 18.97 27.04
C THR A 38 0.42 18.65 25.71
N VAL A 39 -0.54 19.49 25.30
CA VAL A 39 -1.32 19.32 24.07
C VAL A 39 -0.49 19.59 22.81
N GLU A 40 0.49 20.50 22.85
CA GLU A 40 1.40 20.72 21.71
C GLU A 40 2.38 19.57 21.50
N ALA A 41 2.93 19.00 22.57
CA ALA A 41 3.78 17.82 22.50
C ALA A 41 2.98 16.58 22.06
N ALA A 42 1.73 16.43 22.52
CA ALA A 42 0.83 15.38 22.07
C ALA A 42 0.46 15.53 20.58
N ASN A 43 0.21 16.76 20.10
CA ASN A 43 -0.03 17.01 18.67
C ASN A 43 1.22 16.76 17.83
N ALA A 44 2.42 17.14 18.30
CA ALA A 44 3.67 16.84 17.59
C ALA A 44 3.92 15.33 17.50
N GLN A 45 3.64 14.57 18.57
CA GLN A 45 3.73 13.12 18.59
C GLN A 45 2.69 12.49 17.65
N ALA A 46 1.45 12.98 17.65
CA ALA A 46 0.39 12.53 16.75
C ALA A 46 0.75 12.77 15.28
N ARG A 47 1.29 13.95 14.95
CA ARG A 47 1.79 14.27 13.60
C ARG A 47 2.98 13.39 13.19
N GLY A 48 3.86 13.05 14.13
CA GLY A 48 4.95 12.09 13.91
C GLY A 48 4.44 10.69 13.56
N LEU A 49 3.44 10.19 14.28
CA LEU A 49 2.81 8.90 13.98
C LEU A 49 2.07 8.92 12.63
N ILE A 50 1.38 10.02 12.31
CA ILE A 50 0.71 10.22 11.00
C ILE A 50 1.74 10.20 9.86
N ALA A 51 2.89 10.87 10.02
CA ALA A 51 3.95 10.88 9.02
C ALA A 51 4.55 9.48 8.77
N ILE A 52 4.74 8.68 9.82
CA ILE A 52 5.17 7.28 9.69
C ILE A 52 4.09 6.45 8.98
N GLY A 53 2.82 6.62 9.34
CA GLY A 53 1.69 5.96 8.67
C GLY A 53 1.59 6.31 7.18
N ALA A 54 1.80 7.58 6.82
CA ALA A 54 1.81 8.05 5.45
C ALA A 54 2.97 7.48 4.63
N GLY A 55 4.16 7.37 5.22
CA GLY A 55 5.31 6.72 4.59
C GLY A 55 5.10 5.23 4.37
N LEU A 56 4.52 4.52 5.35
CA LEU A 56 4.20 3.10 5.24
C LEU A 56 3.12 2.82 4.19
N ALA A 57 2.10 3.68 4.07
CA ALA A 57 1.04 3.53 3.07
C ALA A 57 1.57 3.56 1.63
N VAL A 58 2.44 4.53 1.32
CA VAL A 58 3.10 4.61 -0.01
C VAL A 58 4.13 3.50 -0.19
N GLY A 59 4.97 3.26 0.83
CA GLY A 59 6.04 2.26 0.74
C GLY A 59 5.51 0.85 0.49
N LEU A 60 4.49 0.41 1.24
CA LEU A 60 3.90 -0.91 1.06
C LEU A 60 3.12 -1.04 -0.26
N SER A 61 2.44 0.03 -0.70
CA SER A 61 1.75 0.05 -1.98
C SER A 61 2.73 -0.07 -3.15
N GLY A 62 3.84 0.68 -3.13
CA GLY A 62 4.89 0.63 -4.15
C GLY A 62 5.63 -0.71 -4.20
N LEU A 63 5.86 -1.34 -3.06
CA LEU A 63 6.44 -2.70 -3.02
C LEU A 63 5.50 -3.74 -3.64
N GLY A 64 4.19 -3.62 -3.40
CA GLY A 64 3.19 -4.53 -3.97
C GLY A 64 3.04 -4.37 -5.48
N SER A 65 2.97 -3.13 -5.98
CA SER A 65 2.85 -2.86 -7.41
C SER A 65 4.09 -3.26 -8.20
N GLY A 66 5.28 -2.91 -7.70
CA GLY A 66 6.55 -3.17 -8.39
C GLY A 66 6.82 -4.66 -8.52
N TRP A 67 6.38 -5.47 -7.56
CA TRP A 67 6.53 -6.92 -7.66
C TRP A 67 5.66 -7.52 -8.77
N GLY A 68 4.44 -7.01 -8.94
CA GLY A 68 3.57 -7.39 -10.06
C GLY A 68 4.13 -6.90 -11.40
N GLU A 69 4.58 -5.65 -11.44
CA GLU A 69 5.06 -4.99 -12.66
C GLU A 69 6.34 -5.64 -13.21
N SER A 70 7.24 -6.12 -12.36
CA SER A 70 8.46 -6.83 -12.78
C SER A 70 8.18 -7.97 -13.76
N THR A 71 7.12 -8.74 -13.51
CA THR A 71 6.72 -9.86 -14.37
C THR A 71 6.01 -9.41 -15.65
N ILE A 72 5.19 -8.35 -15.55
CA ILE A 72 4.43 -7.80 -16.67
C ILE A 72 5.37 -7.11 -17.66
N GLY A 73 6.35 -6.36 -17.16
CA GLY A 73 7.38 -5.71 -17.97
C GLY A 73 8.23 -6.71 -18.75
N ALA A 74 8.67 -7.79 -18.12
CA ALA A 74 9.40 -8.86 -18.79
C ALA A 74 8.57 -9.52 -19.92
N ALA A 75 7.28 -9.78 -19.65
CA ALA A 75 6.37 -10.34 -20.65
C ALA A 75 6.06 -9.35 -21.79
N ALA A 76 5.89 -8.06 -21.47
CA ALA A 76 5.60 -7.02 -22.46
C ALA A 76 6.78 -6.81 -23.41
N VAL A 77 8.02 -6.73 -22.89
CA VAL A 77 9.23 -6.60 -23.71
C VAL A 77 9.45 -7.85 -24.56
N GLY A 78 9.21 -9.05 -24.02
CA GLY A 78 9.26 -10.29 -24.79
C GLY A 78 8.27 -10.33 -25.94
N ALA A 79 7.03 -9.90 -25.71
CA ALA A 79 5.99 -9.85 -26.76
C ALA A 79 6.28 -8.78 -27.83
N MET A 80 6.89 -7.66 -27.45
CA MET A 80 7.32 -6.63 -28.40
C MET A 80 8.44 -7.12 -29.31
N ALA A 81 9.36 -7.94 -28.80
CA ALA A 81 10.45 -8.51 -29.61
C ALA A 81 9.92 -9.41 -30.74
N GLU A 82 8.74 -10.02 -30.58
CA GLU A 82 8.11 -10.84 -31.60
C GLU A 82 7.20 -10.02 -32.53
N ASN A 83 6.44 -9.06 -31.99
CA ASN A 83 5.59 -8.15 -32.77
C ASN A 83 5.49 -6.76 -32.12
N GLU A 84 6.10 -5.74 -32.75
CA GLU A 84 6.05 -4.35 -32.26
C GLU A 84 4.62 -3.78 -32.16
N LYS A 85 3.68 -4.29 -32.98
CA LYS A 85 2.26 -3.90 -32.91
C LYS A 85 1.61 -4.23 -31.56
N LEU A 86 2.21 -5.10 -30.76
CA LEU A 86 1.74 -5.46 -29.42
C LEU A 86 2.17 -4.45 -28.34
N PHE A 87 3.04 -3.48 -28.64
CA PHE A 87 3.50 -2.47 -27.68
C PHE A 87 2.34 -1.76 -26.97
N GLY A 88 1.31 -1.33 -27.71
CA GLY A 88 0.16 -0.65 -27.12
C GLY A 88 -0.64 -1.52 -26.14
N ARG A 89 -0.73 -2.83 -26.38
CA ARG A 89 -1.35 -3.78 -25.44
C ARG A 89 -0.44 -4.07 -24.25
N GLY A 90 0.87 -4.10 -24.46
CA GLY A 90 1.86 -4.20 -23.37
C GLY A 90 1.77 -3.01 -22.41
N LEU A 91 1.69 -1.79 -22.95
CA LEU A 91 1.55 -0.56 -22.17
C LEU A 91 0.25 -0.52 -21.35
N ILE A 92 -0.86 -1.00 -21.92
CA ILE A 92 -2.13 -1.10 -21.18
C ILE A 92 -2.03 -2.07 -19.99
N MET A 93 -1.26 -3.15 -20.12
CA MET A 93 -1.10 -4.15 -19.06
C MET A 93 -0.16 -3.66 -17.95
N THR A 94 0.86 -2.85 -18.26
CA THR A 94 1.75 -2.25 -17.25
C THR A 94 1.08 -1.11 -16.47
N VAL A 95 0.09 -0.42 -17.05
CA VAL A 95 -0.68 0.63 -16.35
C VAL A 95 -1.58 0.09 -15.24
N LEU A 96 -2.00 -1.18 -15.29
CA LEU A 96 -2.89 -1.74 -14.26
C LEU A 96 -2.25 -1.72 -12.85
N PRO A 97 -1.01 -2.23 -12.64
CA PRO A 97 -0.28 -2.08 -11.37
C PRO A 97 -0.07 -0.63 -10.91
N GLU A 98 0.17 0.31 -11.83
CA GLU A 98 0.41 1.72 -11.51
C GLU A 98 -0.77 2.36 -10.77
N THR A 99 -2.01 1.95 -11.09
CA THR A 99 -3.19 2.46 -10.38
C THR A 99 -3.17 2.15 -8.87
N ILE A 100 -2.55 1.03 -8.47
CA ILE A 100 -2.44 0.63 -7.06
C ILE A 100 -1.50 1.58 -6.29
N VAL A 101 -0.37 1.97 -6.90
CA VAL A 101 0.55 2.96 -6.33
C VAL A 101 -0.12 4.30 -6.17
N ILE A 102 -0.85 4.74 -7.20
CA ILE A 102 -1.55 6.02 -7.17
C ILE A 102 -2.55 6.05 -6.02
N PHE A 103 -3.29 4.97 -5.76
CA PHE A 103 -4.17 4.92 -4.57
C PHE A 103 -3.39 4.99 -3.25
N GLY A 104 -2.26 4.32 -3.14
CA GLY A 104 -1.38 4.43 -1.95
C GLY A 104 -0.85 5.84 -1.74
N LEU A 105 -0.48 6.53 -2.83
CA LEU A 105 -0.04 7.92 -2.83
C LEU A 105 -1.16 8.88 -2.44
N VAL A 106 -2.37 8.67 -2.95
CA VAL A 106 -3.55 9.46 -2.56
C VAL A 106 -3.83 9.31 -1.07
N VAL A 107 -3.78 8.09 -0.52
CA VAL A 107 -3.98 7.86 0.93
C VAL A 107 -2.92 8.57 1.77
N SER A 108 -1.65 8.50 1.35
CA SER A 108 -0.55 9.20 2.05
C SER A 108 -0.71 10.71 2.00
N LEU A 109 -1.08 11.28 0.85
CA LEU A 109 -1.42 12.70 0.71
C LEU A 109 -2.60 13.07 1.62
N LEU A 110 -3.64 12.25 1.68
CA LEU A 110 -4.79 12.51 2.53
C LEU A 110 -4.39 12.53 4.01
N LEU A 111 -3.55 11.58 4.44
CA LEU A 111 -3.04 11.54 5.81
C LEU A 111 -2.21 12.77 6.19
N VAL A 112 -1.37 13.28 5.28
CA VAL A 112 -0.47 14.41 5.57
C VAL A 112 -1.14 15.78 5.43
N PHE A 113 -2.08 15.92 4.50
CA PHE A 113 -2.70 17.22 4.19
C PHE A 113 -4.02 17.46 4.93
N VAL A 114 -4.75 16.40 5.31
CA VAL A 114 -6.07 16.52 5.96
C VAL A 114 -5.98 16.42 7.48
N PHE A 115 -5.00 15.70 8.03
CA PHE A 115 -4.78 15.52 9.47
C PHE A 115 -3.51 16.26 9.93
#